data_AF-A0A1Y1LUF4-F1
#
_entry.id   AF-A0A1Y1LUF4-F1
#
_cell.length_a   1.000
_cell.length_b   1.000
_cell.length_c   1.000
_cell.angle_alpha   90.00
_cell.angle_beta   90.00
_cell.angle_gamma   90.00
#
_symmetry.space_group_name_H-M   'P 1'
#
loop_
_entity.id
_entity.type
_entity.pdbx_description
1 polymer ?
#
loop_
_entity_poly.entity_id
_entity_poly.type
_entity_poly.pdbx_seq_one_letter_code
_entity_poly.pdbx_strand_id
1 'polypeptide(L)'
;ARLKAYKERLILLPRKSNAPKKGDTKTDLSKVNTATSISSVLPIAPTDIAVKEIKKSEMPKPIDGGAYAALRMARSNKRYQGAREKRARDKAEAETAKK
;
A
#
# COMPACT_ATOMS: atom_id res chain seq x y z
N ALA A 1 0.34 -4.91 -12.37
CA ALA A 1 1.65 -5.21 -13.00
C ALA A 1 2.02 -6.70 -12.90
N ARG A 2 2.20 -7.25 -11.68
CA ARG A 2 2.70 -8.63 -11.47
C ARG A 2 1.91 -9.75 -12.17
N LEU A 3 0.57 -9.73 -12.11
CA LEU A 3 -0.26 -10.75 -12.76
C LEU A 3 -0.18 -10.72 -14.30
N LYS A 4 0.07 -9.55 -14.89
CA LYS A 4 0.26 -9.43 -16.34
C LYS A 4 1.59 -10.07 -16.75
N ALA A 5 2.68 -9.74 -16.04
CA ALA A 5 4.00 -10.36 -16.24
C ALA A 5 3.99 -11.89 -16.00
N TYR A 6 3.17 -12.39 -15.07
CA TYR A 6 2.97 -13.82 -14.90
C TYR A 6 2.27 -14.45 -16.12
N LYS A 7 1.19 -13.85 -16.60
CA LYS A 7 0.44 -14.35 -17.77
C LYS A 7 1.29 -14.38 -19.04
N GLU A 8 2.20 -13.43 -19.23
CA GLU A 8 3.14 -13.41 -20.36
C GLU A 8 4.13 -14.58 -20.34
N ARG A 9 4.48 -15.09 -19.15
CA ARG A 9 5.43 -16.20 -18.96
C ARG A 9 4.75 -17.55 -18.75
N LEU A 10 3.42 -17.56 -18.61
CA LEU A 10 2.64 -18.76 -18.36
C LEU A 10 2.45 -19.53 -19.67
N ILE A 11 2.87 -20.79 -19.66
CA ILE A 11 2.62 -21.74 -20.74
C ILE A 11 1.46 -22.64 -20.29
N LEU A 12 0.36 -22.59 -21.03
CA LEU A 12 -0.86 -23.36 -20.71
C LEU A 12 -0.97 -24.55 -21.65
N LEU A 13 -0.79 -25.76 -21.11
CA LEU A 13 -0.94 -26.98 -21.90
C LEU A 13 -2.41 -27.35 -22.06
N PRO A 14 -2.81 -27.88 -23.23
CA PRO A 14 -4.17 -28.36 -23.44
C PRO A 14 -4.46 -29.57 -22.56
N ARG A 15 -5.68 -29.64 -22.00
CA ARG A 15 -6.12 -30.80 -21.18
C ARG A 15 -6.15 -32.10 -21.98
N LYS A 16 -6.39 -32.01 -23.29
CA LYS A 16 -6.30 -33.13 -24.25
C LYS A 16 -5.38 -32.69 -25.38
N SER A 17 -4.30 -33.42 -25.61
CA SER A 17 -3.30 -33.11 -26.65
C SER A 17 -3.91 -32.89 -28.03
N ASN A 18 -4.94 -33.68 -28.36
CA ASN A 18 -5.58 -33.67 -29.67
C ASN A 18 -6.71 -32.62 -29.82
N ALA A 19 -7.03 -31.87 -28.76
CA ALA A 19 -8.11 -30.89 -28.77
C ALA A 19 -7.70 -29.59 -28.04
N PRO A 20 -6.76 -28.82 -28.59
CA PRO A 20 -6.34 -27.54 -28.01
C PRO A 20 -7.46 -26.49 -28.11
N LYS A 21 -7.65 -25.74 -27.03
CA LYS A 21 -8.63 -24.63 -26.94
C LYS A 21 -7.95 -23.28 -27.18
N LYS A 22 -8.76 -22.22 -27.33
CA LYS A 22 -8.33 -20.85 -27.64
C LYS A 22 -7.35 -20.22 -26.62
N GLY A 23 -7.16 -20.83 -25.45
CA GLY A 23 -6.23 -20.37 -24.41
C GLY A 23 -4.93 -21.18 -24.29
N ASP A 24 -4.80 -22.29 -25.03
CA ASP A 24 -3.66 -23.19 -24.88
C ASP A 24 -2.48 -22.74 -25.76
N THR A 25 -1.27 -22.88 -25.23
CA THR A 25 -0.03 -22.54 -25.94
C THR A 25 0.40 -23.71 -26.83
N LYS A 26 0.48 -23.47 -28.14
CA LYS A 26 0.98 -24.43 -29.15
C LYS A 26 2.50 -24.34 -29.27
N THR A 27 3.22 -24.69 -28.20
CA THR A 27 4.69 -24.60 -28.14
C THR A 27 5.32 -25.95 -27.85
N ASP A 28 6.44 -26.26 -28.52
CA ASP A 28 7.23 -27.47 -28.27
C ASP A 28 7.94 -27.38 -26.92
N LEU A 29 7.53 -28.21 -25.95
CA LEU A 29 8.07 -28.20 -24.58
C LEU A 29 9.58 -28.55 -24.52
N SER A 30 10.10 -29.27 -25.51
CA SER A 30 11.53 -29.65 -25.58
C SER A 30 12.45 -28.46 -25.84
N LYS A 31 11.92 -27.33 -26.31
CA LYS A 31 12.67 -26.10 -26.58
C LYS A 31 12.49 -25.04 -25.49
N VAL A 32 11.72 -25.34 -24.45
CA VAL A 32 11.35 -24.39 -23.41
C VAL A 32 12.18 -24.64 -22.15
N ASN A 33 12.85 -23.59 -21.69
CA ASN A 33 13.51 -23.60 -20.39
C ASN A 33 12.46 -23.59 -19.27
N THR A 34 12.40 -24.67 -18.49
CA THR A 34 11.49 -24.78 -17.34
C THR A 34 12.14 -24.14 -16.12
N ALA A 35 11.32 -23.47 -15.31
CA ALA A 35 11.74 -22.97 -14.01
C ALA A 35 11.12 -23.82 -12.91
N THR A 36 11.93 -24.27 -11.96
CA THR A 36 11.49 -25.10 -10.82
C THR A 36 10.79 -24.30 -9.73
N SER A 37 11.08 -22.99 -9.62
CA SER A 37 10.52 -22.12 -8.59
C SER A 37 10.02 -20.79 -9.15
N ILE A 38 8.84 -20.36 -8.71
CA ILE A 38 8.24 -19.08 -9.12
C ILE A 38 9.07 -17.89 -8.61
N SER A 39 9.73 -18.04 -7.46
CA SER A 39 10.60 -17.01 -6.87
C SER A 39 11.81 -16.67 -7.75
N SER A 40 12.35 -17.66 -8.48
CA SER A 40 13.46 -17.42 -9.41
C SER A 40 13.06 -16.56 -10.61
N VAL A 41 11.83 -16.76 -11.12
CA VAL A 41 11.34 -16.07 -12.32
C VAL A 41 10.68 -14.74 -11.96
N LEU A 42 9.90 -14.72 -10.88
CA LEU A 42 9.18 -13.56 -10.39
C LEU A 42 9.56 -13.30 -8.93
N PRO A 43 10.76 -12.78 -8.66
CA PRO A 43 11.13 -12.39 -7.31
C PRO A 43 10.16 -11.32 -6.77
N ILE A 44 9.94 -11.33 -5.46
CA ILE A 44 9.31 -10.21 -4.78
C ILE A 44 10.44 -9.22 -4.55
N ALA A 45 10.47 -8.16 -5.36
CA ALA A 45 11.45 -7.10 -5.14
C ALA A 45 11.25 -6.57 -3.70
N PRO A 46 12.32 -6.45 -2.91
CA PRO A 46 12.24 -5.72 -1.65
C PRO A 46 11.72 -4.32 -1.98
N THR A 47 10.74 -3.84 -1.23
CA THR A 47 10.31 -2.44 -1.32
C THR A 47 11.54 -1.55 -1.16
N ASP A 48 11.62 -0.46 -1.92
CA ASP A 48 12.71 0.53 -1.88
C ASP A 48 13.30 0.61 -0.48
N ILE A 49 14.63 0.48 -0.41
CA ILE A 49 15.45 0.61 0.79
C ILE A 49 14.80 1.64 1.70
N ALA A 50 14.46 1.23 2.93
CA ALA A 50 13.64 2.01 3.86
C ALA A 50 14.22 3.41 4.18
N VAL A 51 15.44 3.67 3.74
CA VAL A 51 16.13 4.95 3.83
C VAL A 51 16.23 5.55 2.43
N LYS A 52 15.51 6.64 2.21
CA LYS A 52 15.67 7.51 1.04
C LYS A 52 16.41 8.76 1.49
N GLU A 53 17.54 9.03 0.86
CA GLU A 53 18.30 10.26 1.09
C GLU A 53 17.67 11.40 0.31
N ILE A 54 17.51 12.55 0.96
CA ILE A 54 16.96 13.77 0.37
C ILE A 54 18.03 14.84 0.44
N LYS A 55 18.13 15.69 -0.59
CA LYS A 55 19.04 16.84 -0.58
C LYS A 55 18.64 17.80 0.53
N LYS A 56 19.61 18.45 1.19
CA LYS A 56 19.34 19.44 2.25
C LYS A 56 18.40 20.57 1.81
N SER A 57 18.39 20.91 0.52
CA SER A 57 17.51 21.92 -0.08
C SER A 57 16.04 21.52 -0.14
N GLU A 58 15.74 20.22 -0.10
CA GLU A 58 14.38 19.67 -0.15
C GLU A 58 13.86 19.30 1.25
N MET A 59 14.59 19.68 2.32
CA MET A 59 14.12 19.41 3.68
C MET A 59 12.85 20.20 3.99
N PRO A 60 11.83 19.56 4.61
CA PRO A 60 10.64 20.25 5.05
C PRO A 60 10.99 21.29 6.12
N LYS A 61 10.17 22.35 6.20
CA LYS A 61 10.32 23.38 7.23
C LYS A 61 10.30 22.75 8.64
N PRO A 62 11.09 23.28 9.59
CA PRO A 62 11.03 22.83 10.98
C PRO A 62 9.60 22.92 11.52
N ILE A 63 9.18 21.90 12.25
CA ILE A 63 7.87 21.89 12.91
C ILE A 63 7.94 22.79 14.14
N ASP A 64 7.02 23.75 14.26
CA ASP A 64 6.92 24.63 15.43
C ASP A 64 6.70 23.82 16.71
N GLY A 65 7.58 24.00 17.70
CA GLY A 65 7.60 23.22 18.95
C GLY A 65 8.20 21.81 18.82
N GLY A 66 8.70 21.44 17.64
CA GLY A 66 9.37 20.18 17.37
C GLY A 66 8.42 18.99 17.14
N ALA A 67 8.95 17.93 16.51
CA ALA A 67 8.19 16.74 16.16
C ALA A 67 7.53 16.06 17.37
N TYR A 68 8.20 16.08 18.53
CA TYR A 68 7.66 15.51 19.76
C TYR A 68 6.36 16.17 20.21
N ALA A 69 6.34 17.51 20.28
CA ALA A 69 5.17 18.27 20.71
C ALA A 69 4.01 18.09 19.74
N ALA A 70 4.28 18.15 18.43
CA ALA A 70 3.28 17.93 17.39
C ALA A 70 2.62 16.54 17.50
N LEU A 71 3.41 15.47 17.69
CA LEU A 71 2.89 14.12 17.88
C LEU A 71 2.07 13.98 19.16
N ARG A 72 2.49 14.61 20.26
CA ARG A 72 1.73 14.64 21.52
C ARG A 72 0.39 15.36 21.37
N MET A 73 0.39 16.51 20.70
CA MET A 73 -0.83 17.27 20.44
C MET A 73 -1.79 16.51 19.52
N ALA A 74 -1.29 15.87 18.46
CA ALA A 74 -2.11 15.03 17.57
C ALA A 74 -2.78 13.88 18.33
N ARG A 75 -2.04 13.19 19.21
CA ARG A 75 -2.60 12.13 20.09
C ARG A 75 -3.65 12.68 21.05
N SER A 76 -3.38 13.82 21.67
CA SER A 76 -4.31 14.50 22.58
C SER A 76 -5.60 14.93 21.87
N ASN A 77 -5.48 15.54 20.69
CA ASN A 77 -6.62 15.96 19.87
C ASN A 77 -7.49 14.76 19.49
N LYS A 78 -6.90 13.66 19.01
CA LYS A 78 -7.64 12.43 18.70
C LYS A 78 -8.37 11.85 19.93
N ARG A 79 -7.73 11.89 21.11
CA ARG A 79 -8.32 11.36 22.36
C ARG A 79 -9.47 12.23 22.87
N TYR A 80 -9.34 13.54 22.83
CA TYR A 80 -10.24 14.47 23.50
C TYR A 80 -11.24 15.17 22.56
N GLN A 81 -11.23 14.87 21.27
CA GLN A 81 -12.15 15.46 20.29
C GLN A 81 -13.61 15.38 20.75
N GLY A 82 -14.14 14.17 20.98
CA GLY A 82 -15.53 14.00 21.40
C GLY A 82 -15.85 14.65 22.75
N ALA A 83 -14.91 14.64 23.71
CA ALA A 83 -15.10 15.29 25.01
C ALA A 83 -15.12 16.83 24.90
N ARG A 84 -14.36 17.39 23.96
CA ARG A 84 -14.36 18.83 23.65
C ARG A 84 -15.64 19.23 22.93
N GLU A 85 -16.07 18.44 21.95
CA GLU A 85 -17.34 18.64 21.24
C GLU A 85 -18.54 18.55 22.18
N LYS A 86 -18.56 17.58 23.11
CA LYS A 86 -19.59 17.49 24.16
C LYS A 86 -19.59 18.74 25.04
N ARG A 87 -18.43 19.12 25.60
CA ARG A 87 -18.33 20.34 26.44
C ARG A 87 -18.70 21.62 25.69
N ALA A 88 -18.42 21.71 24.39
CA ALA A 88 -18.81 22.85 23.57
C ALA A 88 -20.33 22.91 23.39
N ARG A 89 -20.99 21.76 23.15
CA ARG A 89 -22.45 21.65 23.08
C ARG A 89 -23.12 22.00 24.41
N ASP A 90 -22.68 21.38 25.50
CA ASP A 90 -23.23 21.62 26.84
C ASP A 90 -23.11 23.11 27.25
N LYS A 91 -22.00 23.78 26.87
CA LYS A 91 -21.82 25.22 27.10
C LYS A 91 -22.77 26.07 26.25
N ALA A 92 -22.94 25.73 24.97
CA ALA A 92 -23.85 26.45 24.08
C ALA A 92 -25.30 26.34 24.56
N GLU A 93 -25.73 25.14 24.96
CA GLU A 93 -27.07 24.88 25.50
C GLU A 93 -27.31 25.66 26.81
N ALA A 94 -26.31 25.70 27.70
CA ALA A 94 -26.38 26.48 28.94
C ALA A 94 -26.41 28.00 28.71
N GLU A 95 -25.76 28.51 27.64
CA GLU A 95 -25.85 29.92 27.26
C GLU A 95 -27.18 30.26 26.58
N THR A 96 -27.77 29.34 25.81
CA THR A 96 -29.12 29.53 25.25
C THR A 96 -30.22 29.45 26.30
N ALA A 97 -30.07 28.63 27.33
CA ALA A 97 -31.04 28.53 28.43
C ALA A 97 -30.96 29.69 29.44
N LYS A 98 -29.87 30.46 29.41
CA LYS A 98 -29.68 31.68 30.21
C LYS A 98 -30.12 32.96 29.48
N LYS A 99 -30.42 32.87 28.18
CA LYS A 99 -31.08 33.93 27.41
C LYS A 99 -32.58 33.69 27.43
#